data_AF-A0A7S1RJJ3-F1
#
_entry.id   AF-A0A7S1RJJ3-F1
#
_cell.length_a   1.000
_cell.length_b   1.000
_cell.length_c   1.000
_cell.angle_alpha   90.00
_cell.angle_beta   90.00
_cell.angle_gamma   90.00
#
_symmetry.space_group_name_H-M   'P 1'
#
loop_
_entity.id
_entity.type
_entity.pdbx_description
1 polymer ?
#
loop_
_entity_poly.entity_id
_entity_poly.type
_entity_poly.pdbx_seq_one_letter_code
_entity_poly.pdbx_strand_id
1 'polypeptide(L)'
;DAAAIEAVVNAAFQQNGGRRPINHGEFSSARFAFLFKPGTYKVNVPVGYYTQVLGLGVSPDQVVFDSSKGIYCEEGNNETMFGSLSTFWRGAENFRTRGSMLW
;
A
#
# COMPACT_ATOMS: atom_id res chain seq x y z
N ASP A 1 4.29 8.83 15.04
CA ASP A 1 2.88 9.23 14.86
C ASP A 1 2.40 8.83 13.47
N ALA A 2 1.13 9.05 13.13
CA ALA A 2 0.54 8.66 11.84
C ALA A 2 1.21 9.37 10.64
N ALA A 3 1.51 10.65 10.77
CA ALA A 3 2.13 11.45 9.71
C ALA A 3 3.54 10.95 9.37
N ALA A 4 4.32 10.55 10.38
CA ALA A 4 5.63 9.95 10.16
C ALA A 4 5.57 8.62 9.41
N ILE A 5 4.57 7.76 9.72
CA ILE A 5 4.36 6.49 9.02
C ILE A 5 4.00 6.76 7.55
N GLU A 6 3.04 7.64 7.31
CA GLU A 6 2.61 7.99 5.96
C GLU A 6 3.74 8.63 5.15
N ALA A 7 4.57 9.48 5.76
CA ALA A 7 5.72 10.07 5.08
C ALA A 7 6.70 9.00 4.56
N VAL A 8 7.00 7.99 5.37
CA VAL A 8 7.92 6.90 4.98
C VAL A 8 7.28 6.02 3.90
N VAL A 9 6.01 5.66 4.04
CA VAL A 9 5.28 4.86 3.04
C VAL A 9 5.20 5.62 1.71
N ASN A 10 4.84 6.90 1.76
CA ASN A 10 4.71 7.72 0.56
C ASN A 10 6.05 7.91 -0.15
N ALA A 11 7.17 7.99 0.58
CA ALA A 11 8.50 8.06 -0.05
C ALA A 11 8.79 6.82 -0.92
N ALA A 12 8.45 5.62 -0.44
CA ALA A 12 8.56 4.39 -1.23
C ALA A 12 7.55 4.34 -2.38
N PHE A 13 6.31 4.77 -2.13
CA PHE A 13 5.27 4.80 -3.15
C PHE A 13 5.64 5.75 -4.30
N GLN A 14 6.30 6.87 -4.03
CA GLN A 14 6.81 7.78 -5.07
C GLN A 14 7.92 7.17 -5.92
N GLN A 15 8.57 6.09 -5.50
CA GLN A 15 9.58 5.40 -6.30
C GLN A 15 9.00 4.24 -7.10
N ASN A 16 8.04 3.53 -6.52
CA ASN A 16 7.54 2.26 -7.05
C ASN A 16 6.05 2.28 -7.40
N GLY A 17 5.41 3.45 -7.44
CA GLY A 17 3.97 3.53 -7.65
C GLY A 17 3.49 4.94 -7.97
N GLY A 18 2.17 5.07 -7.92
CA GLY A 18 1.47 6.26 -8.40
C GLY A 18 1.16 6.19 -9.89
N ARG A 19 0.34 7.15 -10.34
CA ARG A 19 -0.22 7.18 -11.69
C ARG A 19 0.72 7.79 -12.73
N ARG A 20 1.72 8.55 -12.26
CA ARG A 20 2.64 9.32 -13.11
C ARG A 20 4.08 9.10 -12.67
N PRO A 21 5.00 8.81 -13.61
CA PRO A 21 4.75 8.45 -15.02
C PRO A 21 3.85 7.22 -15.18
N ILE A 22 3.32 6.96 -16.39
CA ILE A 22 2.51 5.76 -16.64
C ILE A 22 3.32 4.52 -16.27
N ASN A 23 2.69 3.58 -15.56
CA ASN A 23 3.33 2.37 -15.03
C ASN A 23 4.55 2.67 -14.12
N HIS A 24 4.47 3.73 -13.31
CA HIS A 24 5.57 4.11 -12.43
C HIS A 24 5.97 2.95 -11.52
N GLY A 25 7.24 2.54 -11.64
CA GLY A 25 7.80 1.47 -10.83
C GLY A 25 7.64 0.06 -11.41
N GLU A 26 6.97 -0.14 -12.56
CA GLU A 26 6.73 -1.46 -13.16
C GLU A 26 8.03 -2.27 -13.31
N PHE A 27 9.10 -1.62 -13.76
CA PHE A 27 10.43 -2.26 -13.91
C PHE A 27 11.47 -1.71 -12.92
N SER A 28 11.02 -1.18 -11.77
CA SER A 28 11.94 -0.69 -10.73
C SER A 28 12.78 -1.82 -10.13
N SER A 29 14.03 -1.51 -9.80
CA SER A 29 14.90 -2.38 -9.00
C SER A 29 14.71 -2.22 -7.49
N ALA A 30 14.04 -1.16 -7.04
CA ALA A 30 13.80 -0.92 -5.61
C ALA A 30 12.79 -1.92 -5.04
N ARG A 31 12.98 -2.31 -3.78
CA ARG A 31 12.14 -3.26 -3.04
C ARG A 31 11.83 -2.69 -1.67
N PHE A 32 10.57 -2.79 -1.27
CA PHE A 32 10.11 -2.24 0.01
C PHE A 32 9.31 -3.28 0.80
N ALA A 33 9.53 -3.32 2.11
CA ALA A 33 8.73 -4.10 3.04
C ALA A 33 8.37 -3.23 4.24
N PHE A 34 7.07 -3.10 4.51
CA PHE A 34 6.55 -2.36 5.64
C PHE A 34 5.99 -3.33 6.68
N LEU A 35 6.62 -3.36 7.85
CA LEU A 35 6.30 -4.29 8.92
C LEU A 35 5.60 -3.53 10.06
N PHE A 36 4.34 -3.89 10.31
CA PHE A 36 3.50 -3.25 11.32
C PHE A 36 3.39 -4.15 12.55
N LYS A 37 3.81 -3.64 13.70
CA LYS A 37 3.64 -4.33 14.99
C LYS A 37 2.14 -4.41 15.35
N PRO A 38 1.75 -5.30 16.27
CA PRO A 38 0.40 -5.27 16.84
C PRO A 38 0.00 -3.86 17.31
N GLY A 39 -1.16 -3.39 16.86
CA GLY A 39 -1.66 -2.04 17.11
C GLY A 39 -2.76 -1.62 16.14
N THR A 40 -3.32 -0.43 16.40
CA THR A 40 -4.28 0.23 15.51
C THR A 40 -3.65 1.45 14.85
N TYR A 41 -3.72 1.50 13.53
CA TYR A 41 -3.10 2.51 12.69
C TYR A 41 -4.16 3.29 11.92
N LYS A 42 -4.20 4.60 12.13
CA LYS A 42 -5.09 5.53 11.40
C LYS A 42 -4.35 6.15 10.21
N VAL A 43 -3.85 5.30 9.32
CA VAL A 43 -3.04 5.70 8.16
C VAL A 43 -3.54 5.03 6.90
N ASN A 44 -3.37 5.68 5.75
CA ASN A 44 -3.56 5.04 4.46
C ASN A 44 -2.21 4.59 3.90
N VAL A 45 -2.12 3.34 3.43
CA VAL A 45 -0.88 2.73 2.94
C VAL A 45 -1.03 2.41 1.46
N PRO A 46 -0.63 3.31 0.55
CA PRO A 46 -0.59 3.02 -0.88
C PRO A 46 0.54 2.03 -1.20
N VAL A 47 0.18 0.93 -1.87
CA VAL A 47 1.10 -0.16 -2.22
C VAL A 47 1.43 -0.13 -3.70
N GLY A 48 2.68 0.24 -4.00
CA GLY A 48 3.25 0.21 -5.34
C GLY A 48 3.79 -1.17 -5.75
N TYR A 49 4.46 -1.22 -6.90
CA TYR A 49 5.19 -2.41 -7.35
C TYR A 49 6.30 -2.79 -6.37
N TYR A 50 6.61 -4.08 -6.34
CA TYR A 50 7.63 -4.70 -5.52
C TYR A 50 7.62 -4.26 -4.05
N THR A 51 6.42 -4.09 -3.51
CA THR A 51 6.18 -3.65 -2.14
C THR A 51 5.36 -4.70 -1.40
N GLN A 52 5.79 -5.03 -0.18
CA GLN A 52 5.07 -5.91 0.73
C GLN A 52 4.64 -5.15 1.99
N VAL A 53 3.42 -5.40 2.46
CA VAL A 53 2.93 -4.90 3.75
C VAL A 53 2.59 -6.09 4.64
N LEU A 54 3.24 -6.17 5.81
CA LEU A 54 3.13 -7.31 6.71
C LEU A 54 2.69 -6.86 8.10
N GLY A 55 1.63 -7.46 8.61
CA GLY A 55 1.33 -7.40 10.04
C GLY A 55 2.14 -8.43 10.83
N LEU A 56 2.74 -8.02 11.95
CA LEU A 56 3.56 -8.86 12.83
C LEU A 56 2.76 -9.44 14.01
N GLY A 57 1.44 -9.53 13.88
CA GLY A 57 0.58 -10.20 14.85
C GLY A 57 0.62 -11.72 14.73
N VAL A 58 0.23 -12.41 15.78
CA VAL A 58 -0.11 -13.85 15.72
C VAL A 58 -1.40 -14.06 14.93
N SER A 59 -2.27 -13.06 14.90
CA SER A 59 -3.54 -13.05 14.16
C SER A 59 -3.72 -11.72 13.42
N PRO A 60 -4.42 -11.70 12.26
CA PRO A 60 -4.73 -10.46 11.53
C PRO A 60 -5.45 -9.41 12.36
N ASP A 61 -6.23 -9.81 13.38
CA ASP A 61 -6.94 -8.88 14.27
C ASP A 61 -6.02 -8.04 15.17
N GLN A 62 -4.75 -8.41 15.28
CA GLN A 62 -3.79 -7.69 16.11
C GLN A 62 -3.17 -6.49 15.39
N VAL A 63 -3.27 -6.40 14.06
CA VAL A 63 -2.77 -5.27 13.26
C VAL A 63 -3.95 -4.69 12.49
N VAL A 64 -4.47 -3.57 12.98
CA VAL A 64 -5.70 -2.97 12.46
C VAL A 64 -5.38 -1.66 11.75
N PHE A 65 -5.82 -1.53 10.50
CA PHE A 65 -5.84 -0.25 9.78
C PHE A 65 -7.24 0.34 9.86
N ASP A 66 -7.38 1.42 10.62
CA ASP A 66 -8.63 2.11 10.93
C ASP A 66 -8.63 3.50 10.27
N SER A 67 -8.69 3.48 8.94
CA SER A 67 -8.63 4.65 8.07
C SER A 67 -9.56 4.45 6.87
N SER A 68 -9.78 5.51 6.09
CA SER A 68 -10.73 5.46 4.97
C SER A 68 -10.40 4.37 3.95
N LYS A 69 -9.12 4.22 3.58
CA LYS A 69 -8.65 3.22 2.60
C LYS A 69 -7.90 2.05 3.24
N GLY A 70 -7.27 2.25 4.39
CA GLY A 70 -6.36 1.26 4.97
C GLY A 70 -5.18 0.99 4.04
N ILE A 71 -4.87 -0.29 3.82
CA ILE A 71 -3.90 -0.73 2.81
C ILE A 71 -4.62 -0.87 1.46
N TYR A 72 -4.10 -0.20 0.43
CA TYR A 72 -4.71 -0.20 -0.89
C TYR A 72 -3.66 -0.10 -2.00
N CYS A 73 -4.03 -0.46 -3.23
CA CYS A 73 -3.25 -0.13 -4.42
C CYS A 73 -4.14 0.63 -5.41
N GLU A 74 -3.52 1.55 -6.13
CA GLU A 74 -4.19 2.18 -7.27
C GLU A 74 -4.03 1.29 -8.51
N GLU A 75 -5.04 1.32 -9.38
CA GLU A 75 -4.89 0.85 -10.76
C GLU A 75 -3.86 1.72 -11.51
N GLY A 76 -3.57 1.40 -12.78
CA GLY A 76 -2.56 2.09 -13.57
C GLY A 76 -2.81 3.60 -13.75
N ASN A 77 -2.99 4.06 -14.98
CA ASN A 77 -3.36 5.45 -15.22
C ASN A 77 -4.88 5.57 -15.46
N ASN A 78 -5.40 6.79 -15.45
CA ASN A 78 -6.81 7.08 -15.78
C ASN A 78 -6.93 7.88 -17.10
N GLU A 79 -5.88 7.89 -17.92
CA GLU A 79 -5.77 8.76 -19.09
C GLU A 79 -5.61 7.99 -20.41
N THR A 80 -4.89 6.86 -20.40
CA THR A 80 -4.56 6.04 -21.58
C THR A 80 -4.82 4.54 -21.38
N MET A 81 -4.87 4.05 -20.13
CA MET A 81 -5.18 2.66 -19.80
C MET A 81 -6.01 2.59 -18.53
N PHE A 82 -7.34 2.56 -18.68
CA PHE A 82 -8.23 2.27 -17.56
C PHE A 82 -8.08 0.79 -17.17
N GLY A 83 -7.70 0.53 -15.92
CA GLY A 83 -7.77 -0.80 -15.33
C GLY A 83 -6.46 -1.35 -14.75
N SER A 84 -6.54 -2.61 -14.34
CA SER A 84 -5.54 -3.26 -13.47
C SER A 84 -4.63 -4.26 -14.19
N LEU A 85 -4.52 -4.16 -15.52
CA LEU A 85 -3.72 -5.10 -16.34
C LEU A 85 -2.20 -4.98 -16.13
N SER A 86 -1.75 -3.96 -15.40
CA SER A 86 -0.35 -3.80 -14.98
C SER A 86 -0.19 -3.79 -13.46
N THR A 87 -1.23 -4.06 -12.67
CA THR A 87 -1.15 -3.98 -11.19
C THR A 87 -0.51 -5.22 -10.55
N PHE A 88 0.77 -5.46 -10.86
CA PHE A 88 1.49 -6.68 -10.46
C PHE A 88 2.44 -6.47 -9.27
N TRP A 89 3.02 -7.61 -8.84
CA TRP A 89 4.17 -7.72 -7.93
C TRP A 89 4.06 -6.94 -6.61
N ARG A 90 2.94 -7.10 -5.91
CA ARG A 90 2.73 -6.51 -4.59
C ARG A 90 2.07 -7.53 -3.66
N GLY A 91 2.24 -7.34 -2.36
CA GLY A 91 1.67 -8.24 -1.35
C GLY A 91 1.23 -7.49 -0.10
N ALA A 92 0.17 -7.97 0.53
CA ALA A 92 -0.28 -7.46 1.81
C ALA A 92 -0.80 -8.65 2.64
N GLU A 93 -0.33 -8.83 3.87
CA GLU A 93 -0.65 -10.01 4.68
C GLU A 93 -0.79 -9.71 6.18
N ASN A 94 -1.61 -10.55 6.84
CA ASN A 94 -1.76 -10.61 8.30
C ASN A 94 -2.19 -9.30 8.99
N PHE A 95 -3.19 -8.63 8.43
CA PHE A 95 -3.81 -7.44 9.01
C PHE A 95 -5.33 -7.45 8.81
N ARG A 96 -6.01 -6.55 9.51
CA ARG A 96 -7.43 -6.26 9.31
C ARG A 96 -7.63 -4.80 8.92
N THR A 97 -8.39 -4.56 7.86
CA THR A 97 -8.86 -3.21 7.51
C THR A 97 -10.25 -2.95 8.11
N ARG A 98 -10.42 -1.78 8.70
CA ARG A 98 -11.69 -1.17 9.10
C ARG A 98 -11.84 0.13 8.30
N GLY A 99 -12.28 0.00 7.07
CA GLY A 99 -12.48 1.11 6.14
C GLY A 99 -13.84 1.03 5.45
N SER A 100 -14.17 2.01 4.63
CA SER A 100 -15.43 2.01 3.87
C SER A 100 -15.48 0.91 2.80
N MET A 101 -14.32 0.34 2.44
CA MET A 101 -14.15 -0.63 1.33
C MET A 101 -14.67 -0.09 -0.01
N LEU A 102 -14.81 1.24 -0.11
CA LEU A 102 -15.15 1.93 -1.35
C LEU A 102 -13.86 2.23 -2.12
N TRP A 103 -13.89 1.94 -3.41
CA TRP A 103 -12.81 2.18 -4.38
C TRP A 103 -12.77 3.66 -4.81
#